data_AF-A0A256HKB9-F1
#
_entry.id   AF-A0A256HKB9-F1
#
_cell.length_a   1.000
_cell.length_b   1.000
_cell.length_c   1.000
_cell.angle_alpha   90.00
_cell.angle_beta   90.00
_cell.angle_gamma   90.00
#
_symmetry.space_group_name_H-M   'P 1'
#
loop_
_entity.id
_entity.type
_entity.pdbx_description
1 polymer ?
#
loop_
_entity_poly.entity_id
_entity_poly.type
_entity_poly.pdbx_seq_one_letter_code
_entity_poly.pdbx_strand_id
1 'polypeptide(L)'
;ERSYAGGPVTVTVLDEETGDPAPDVTVTKSVGDGDSRTIGTTDADGVVRTLSPAEPYRITVVDEPRVVVVDDLRPISTPRLVDDE
;
A
#
# COMPACT_ATOMS: atom_id res chain seq x y z
N GLU A 1 3.74 8.52 -23.54
CA GLU A 1 3.24 7.33 -22.81
C GLU A 1 2.78 7.74 -21.40
N ARG A 2 1.83 7.03 -20.77
CA ARG A 2 1.36 7.38 -19.41
C ARG A 2 2.30 6.77 -18.36
N SER A 3 2.87 7.61 -17.50
CA SER A 3 4.03 7.26 -16.68
C SER A 3 3.75 6.45 -15.40
N TYR A 4 2.50 6.12 -15.08
CA TYR A 4 2.15 5.40 -13.86
C TYR A 4 1.18 4.25 -14.13
N ALA A 5 1.58 3.05 -13.69
CA ALA A 5 0.91 1.82 -14.06
C ALA A 5 -0.31 1.46 -13.19
N GLY A 6 -0.50 2.12 -12.05
CA GLY A 6 -1.51 1.72 -11.06
C GLY A 6 -2.32 2.82 -10.42
N GLY A 7 -3.34 2.39 -9.68
CA GLY A 7 -4.28 3.24 -8.98
C GLY A 7 -3.77 3.71 -7.61
N PRO A 8 -4.44 4.72 -7.02
CA PRO A 8 -4.15 5.14 -5.66
C PRO A 8 -4.48 4.01 -4.67
N VAL A 9 -3.57 3.77 -3.74
CA VAL A 9 -3.73 2.82 -2.64
C VAL A 9 -3.52 3.57 -1.33
N THR A 10 -4.46 3.40 -0.41
CA THR A 10 -4.35 3.90 0.97
C THR A 10 -4.25 2.70 1.89
N VAL A 11 -3.22 2.70 2.73
CA VAL A 11 -3.05 1.73 3.80
C VAL A 11 -3.28 2.46 5.11
N THR A 12 -4.21 1.94 5.92
CA THR A 12 -4.52 2.45 7.25
C THR A 12 -4.16 1.38 8.27
N VAL A 13 -3.41 1.76 9.29
CA VAL A 13 -3.00 0.89 10.39
C VAL A 13 -3.64 1.39 11.67
N LEU A 14 -4.33 0.50 12.36
CA LEU A 14 -5.02 0.78 13.62
C LEU A 14 -4.50 -0.16 14.69
N ASP A 15 -4.47 0.30 15.94
CA ASP A 15 -4.30 -0.56 17.10
C ASP A 15 -5.53 -1.48 17.25
N GLU A 16 -5.31 -2.78 17.43
CA GLU A 16 -6.41 -3.77 17.48
C GLU A 16 -7.23 -3.64 18.78
N GLU A 17 -6.60 -3.24 19.88
CA GLU A 17 -7.26 -3.15 21.20
C GLU A 17 -8.12 -1.90 21.30
N THR A 18 -7.61 -0.75 20.85
CA THR A 18 -8.28 0.54 21.01
C THR A 18 -9.00 1.03 19.74
N GLY A 19 -8.56 0.58 18.56
CA GLY A 19 -9.00 1.11 17.27
C GLY A 19 -8.37 2.46 16.89
N ASP A 20 -7.42 2.98 17.69
CA ASP A 20 -6.74 4.23 17.40
C ASP A 20 -5.75 4.09 16.24
N PRO A 21 -5.50 5.16 15.46
CA PRO A 21 -4.49 5.15 14.42
C PRO A 21 -3.09 4.91 14.98
N ALA A 22 -2.32 4.05 14.31
CA ALA A 22 -0.95 3.72 14.69
C ALA A 22 0.07 4.51 13.84
N PRO A 23 0.66 5.61 14.36
CA PRO A 23 1.68 6.37 13.66
C PRO A 23 3.04 5.67 13.71
N ASP A 24 3.96 6.12 12.86
CA ASP A 24 5.36 5.68 12.86
C ASP A 24 5.57 4.16 12.62
N VAL A 25 4.57 3.49 12.03
CA VAL A 25 4.63 2.07 11.63
C VAL A 25 5.19 1.91 10.21
N THR A 26 6.15 1.01 10.03
CA THR A 26 6.79 0.79 8.73
C THR A 26 5.90 -0.04 7.81
N VAL A 27 5.71 0.42 6.58
CA VAL A 27 4.94 -0.29 5.55
C VAL A 27 5.80 -0.57 4.33
N THR A 28 5.76 -1.81 3.87
CA THR A 28 6.52 -2.30 2.72
C THR A 28 5.61 -2.96 1.69
N LYS A 29 6.09 -3.07 0.45
CA LYS A 29 5.40 -3.71 -0.68
C LYS A 29 6.33 -4.60 -1.48
N SER A 30 5.87 -5.80 -1.78
CA SER A 30 6.49 -6.70 -2.77
C SER A 30 5.56 -6.92 -3.96
N VAL A 31 6.13 -7.12 -5.15
CA VAL A 31 5.39 -7.33 -6.41
C VAL A 31 5.83 -8.65 -7.00
N GLY A 32 4.88 -9.56 -7.26
CA GLY A 32 5.19 -10.95 -7.60
C GLY A 32 6.18 -11.57 -6.60
N ASP A 33 7.20 -12.27 -7.12
CA ASP A 33 8.29 -12.87 -6.33
C ASP A 33 9.46 -11.90 -6.03
N GLY A 34 9.28 -10.60 -6.30
CA GLY A 34 10.31 -9.59 -6.07
C GLY A 34 10.51 -9.22 -4.60
N ASP A 35 11.65 -8.58 -4.32
CA ASP A 35 11.98 -8.09 -2.98
C ASP A 35 10.94 -7.08 -2.45
N SER A 36 10.75 -7.08 -1.14
CA SER A 36 9.93 -6.07 -0.48
C SER A 36 10.66 -4.73 -0.44
N ARG A 37 9.95 -3.64 -0.77
CA ARG A 37 10.45 -2.27 -0.72
C ARG A 37 9.63 -1.42 0.23
N THR A 38 10.31 -0.62 1.05
CA THR A 38 9.64 0.35 1.92
C THR A 38 8.86 1.37 1.10
N ILE A 39 7.57 1.50 1.40
CA ILE A 39 6.72 2.55 0.87
C ILE A 39 6.87 3.81 1.72
N GLY A 40 6.96 3.63 3.05
CA GLY A 40 7.09 4.70 4.01
C GLY A 40 6.61 4.26 5.38
N THR A 41 6.37 5.27 6.22
CA THR A 41 5.89 5.11 7.58
C THR A 41 4.51 5.77 7.70
N THR A 42 3.62 5.22 8.52
CA THR A 42 2.29 5.81 8.75
C THR A 42 2.41 7.18 9.42
N ASP A 43 1.55 8.12 9.01
CA ASP A 43 1.42 9.44 9.61
C ASP A 43 0.63 9.41 10.93
N ALA A 44 0.35 10.59 11.51
CA ALA A 44 -0.42 10.74 12.75
C ALA A 44 -1.84 10.15 12.68
N ASP A 45 -2.40 9.99 11.47
CA ASP A 45 -3.70 9.38 11.22
C ASP A 45 -3.57 7.87 10.93
N GLY A 46 -2.38 7.29 11.11
CA GLY A 46 -2.13 5.87 10.85
C GLY A 46 -2.12 5.54 9.36
N VAL A 47 -1.92 6.53 8.49
CA VAL A 47 -2.07 6.39 7.03
C VAL A 47 -0.73 6.43 6.31
N VAL A 48 -0.58 5.57 5.31
CA VAL A 48 0.43 5.73 4.26
C VAL A 48 -0.23 5.55 2.89
N ARG A 49 0.19 6.37 1.92
CA ARG A 49 -0.36 6.35 0.56
C ARG A 49 0.70 5.89 -0.43
N THR A 50 0.28 5.11 -1.41
CA THR A 50 1.14 4.62 -2.49
C THR A 50 0.35 4.44 -3.77
N LEU A 51 1.04 4.03 -4.82
CA LEU A 51 0.43 3.57 -6.06
C LEU A 51 0.52 2.05 -6.14
N SER A 52 -0.54 1.42 -6.64
CA SER A 52 -0.49 0.01 -6.98
C SER A 52 0.52 -0.23 -8.11
N PRO A 53 1.16 -1.40 -8.16
CA PRO A 53 1.86 -1.86 -9.36
C PRO A 53 0.86 -2.28 -10.46
N ALA A 54 1.36 -2.74 -11.60
CA ALA A 54 0.55 -3.32 -12.69
C ALA A 54 0.17 -4.79 -12.46
N GLU A 55 0.80 -5.43 -11.48
CA GLU A 55 0.75 -6.87 -11.21
C GLU A 55 0.25 -7.12 -9.78
N PRO A 56 -0.15 -8.36 -9.43
CA PRO A 56 -0.45 -8.71 -8.04
C PRO A 56 0.69 -8.37 -7.08
N TYR A 57 0.34 -7.95 -5.88
CA TYR A 57 1.29 -7.45 -4.90
C TYR A 57 0.87 -7.80 -3.47
N ARG A 58 1.81 -7.65 -2.55
CA ARG A 58 1.60 -7.83 -1.11
C ARG A 58 2.00 -6.55 -0.38
N ILE A 59 1.26 -6.21 0.66
CA ILE A 59 1.64 -5.19 1.64
C ILE A 59 2.04 -5.88 2.94
N THR A 60 3.12 -5.41 3.56
CA THR A 60 3.56 -5.88 4.87
C THR A 60 3.78 -4.69 5.79
N VAL A 61 3.14 -4.75 6.95
CA VAL A 61 3.18 -3.74 8.01
C VAL A 61 4.02 -4.30 9.15
N VAL A 62 5.00 -3.54 9.62
CA VAL A 62 5.96 -3.95 10.65
C VAL A 62 5.97 -2.91 11.77
N ASP A 63 5.58 -3.34 12.96
CA ASP A 63 5.64 -2.61 14.23
C ASP A 63 6.27 -3.54 15.27
N GLU A 64 7.60 -3.56 15.36
CA GLU A 64 8.32 -4.61 16.10
C GLU A 64 7.80 -4.81 17.53
N PRO A 65 7.50 -6.07 17.95
CA PRO A 65 7.75 -7.34 17.25
C PRO A 65 6.59 -7.83 16.35
N ARG A 66 5.57 -7.02 16.11
CA ARG A 66 4.34 -7.35 15.37
C ARG A 66 4.53 -7.19 13.86
N VAL A 67 3.96 -8.12 13.10
CA VAL A 67 3.98 -8.10 11.64
C VAL A 67 2.60 -8.49 11.12
N VAL A 68 2.06 -7.69 10.19
CA VAL A 68 0.81 -7.98 9.47
C VAL A 68 1.11 -8.06 7.99
N VAL A 69 0.57 -9.10 7.33
CA VAL A 69 0.73 -9.33 5.90
C VAL A 69 -0.63 -9.35 5.22
N VAL A 70 -0.78 -8.54 4.18
CA VAL A 70 -1.93 -8.54 3.28
C VAL A 70 -1.44 -8.96 1.90
N ASP A 71 -1.73 -10.20 1.52
CA ASP A 71 -1.28 -10.82 0.27
C ASP A 71 -2.39 -10.82 -0.80
N ASP A 72 -2.09 -11.32 -2.00
CA ASP A 72 -3.01 -11.45 -3.14
C ASP A 72 -3.73 -10.15 -3.57
N LEU A 73 -3.17 -8.97 -3.26
CA LEU A 73 -3.76 -7.71 -3.66
C LEU A 73 -3.69 -7.54 -5.17
N ARG A 74 -4.85 -7.27 -5.78
CA ARG A 74 -4.98 -7.05 -7.22
C ARG A 74 -5.07 -5.56 -7.50
N PRO A 75 -4.27 -5.03 -8.45
CA PRO A 75 -4.38 -3.63 -8.82
C PRO A 75 -5.73 -3.38 -9.50
N ILE A 76 -6.26 -2.18 -9.32
CA ILE A 76 -7.41 -1.73 -10.10
C ILE A 76 -7.00 -1.60 -11.57
N SER A 77 -7.98 -1.68 -12.48
CA SER A 77 -7.74 -1.40 -13.89
C SER A 77 -7.06 -0.05 -14.05
N THR A 78 -5.96 -0.01 -14.79
CA THR A 78 -5.24 1.23 -15.07
C THR A 78 -6.25 2.24 -15.64
N PRO A 79 -6.47 3.41 -15.00
CA PRO A 79 -7.40 4.42 -15.50
C PRO A 79 -7.07 4.70 -16.97
N ARG A 80 -8.02 5.06 -17.83
CA ARG A 80 -7.73 5.52 -19.20
C ARG A 80 -8.11 7.00 -19.29
N LEU A 81 -7.39 7.77 -20.10
CA LEU A 81 -7.90 9.09 -20.50
C LEU A 81 -9.20 8.80 -21.26
N VAL A 82 -10.27 9.51 -20.91
CA VAL A 82 -11.39 9.62 -21.84
C VAL A 82 -10.89 10.51 -22.98
N ASP A 83 -11.03 10.07 -24.22
CA ASP A 83 -10.73 10.95 -25.34
C ASP A 83 -11.71 12.13 -25.25
N ASP A 84 -11.19 13.36 -25.18
CA ASP A 84 -12.00 14.57 -25.31
C ASP A 84 -12.54 14.59 -26.76
N GLU A 85 -13.84 14.37 -26.94
CA GLU A 85 -14.52 14.55 -28.22
C GLU A 85 -14.75 16.04 -28.54
#